data_AF-A0A2T9ZB60-F1
#
_entry.id   AF-A0A2T9ZB60-F1
#
_cell.length_a   1.000
_cell.length_b   1.000
_cell.length_c   1.000
_cell.angle_alpha   90.00
_cell.angle_beta   90.00
_cell.angle_gamma   90.00
#
_symmetry.space_group_name_H-M   'P 1'
#
loop_
_entity.id
_entity.type
_entity.pdbx_description
1 polymer ?
#
loop_
_entity_poly.entity_id
_entity_poly.type
_entity_poly.pdbx_seq_one_letter_code
_entity_poly.pdbx_strand_id
1 'polypeptide(L)'
;MFLKKILLFLGMAICFLQVAHSFEYRKTLDMEVLDVMKSIKTFKGTLDWYKIFNLTSDANKKDIIRAYRTYSRNNHPDKLDIKGEEYDRLVAEYESLGSAVGILKDDILRPRYDYFRTRGIPIWDRKTKLSRFGIYYGFYIWWYQVYMAPFVLLLLWATGDYIFQIIYYNLAQNALVNGKKVDRFPPSDQIIPVKGNSTIKELEVQLDRVKKLDRFKVLFLFEDPASVPKASFDRIVLVRFLKKQLLTKTNKKVD
;
A
#
# COMPACT_ATOMS: atom_id res chain seq x y z
N MET A 1 19.13 -26.52 5.34
CA MET A 1 18.47 -25.89 6.51
C MET A 1 18.04 -24.44 6.25
N PHE A 2 18.84 -23.64 5.54
CA PHE A 2 18.55 -22.23 5.19
C PHE A 2 17.32 -22.04 4.28
N LEU A 3 17.19 -22.84 3.22
CA LEU A 3 16.07 -22.78 2.28
C LEU A 3 14.71 -23.03 2.96
N LYS A 4 14.67 -23.96 3.93
CA LYS A 4 13.46 -24.26 4.71
C LYS A 4 12.98 -23.08 5.56
N LYS A 5 13.90 -22.29 6.11
CA LYS A 5 13.56 -21.11 6.92
C LYS A 5 13.01 -19.97 6.07
N ILE A 6 13.56 -19.78 4.87
CA ILE A 6 13.05 -18.79 3.90
C ILE A 6 11.67 -19.19 3.38
N LEU A 7 11.48 -20.46 3.03
CA LEU A 7 10.19 -20.96 2.56
C LEU A 7 9.09 -20.79 3.62
N LEU A 8 9.43 -21.01 4.88
CA LEU A 8 8.50 -20.86 6.01
C LEU A 8 8.11 -19.39 6.22
N PHE A 9 9.07 -18.45 6.11
CA PHE A 9 8.79 -17.02 6.20
C PHE A 9 7.94 -16.52 5.02
N LEU A 10 8.24 -17.01 3.80
CA LEU A 10 7.47 -16.69 2.60
C LEU A 10 6.04 -17.22 2.70
N GLY A 11 5.86 -18.46 3.16
CA GLY A 11 4.55 -19.05 3.40
C GLY A 11 3.73 -18.31 4.46
N MET A 12 4.37 -17.85 5.53
CA MET A 12 3.72 -17.05 6.57
C MET A 12 3.32 -15.66 6.06
N ALA A 13 4.15 -15.03 5.23
CA ALA A 13 3.84 -13.75 4.59
C ALA A 13 2.67 -13.89 3.58
N ILE A 14 2.61 -14.99 2.83
CA ILE A 14 1.50 -15.30 1.92
C ILE A 14 0.20 -15.52 2.72
N CYS A 15 0.24 -16.26 3.83
CA CYS A 15 -0.92 -16.44 4.71
C CYS A 15 -1.39 -15.10 5.29
N PHE A 16 -0.48 -14.22 5.70
CA PHE A 16 -0.82 -12.88 6.19
C PHE A 16 -1.45 -12.00 5.11
N LEU A 17 -0.97 -12.08 3.87
CA LEU A 17 -1.56 -11.38 2.72
C LEU A 17 -2.97 -11.90 2.40
N GLN A 18 -3.19 -13.21 2.53
CA GLN A 18 -4.52 -13.82 2.33
C GLN A 18 -5.52 -13.39 3.42
N VAL A 19 -5.10 -13.32 4.70
CA VAL A 19 -5.94 -12.80 5.80
C VAL A 19 -6.23 -11.31 5.61
N ALA A 20 -5.27 -10.53 5.10
CA ALA A 20 -5.49 -9.12 4.79
C ALA A 20 -6.44 -8.89 3.60
N HIS A 21 -6.45 -9.78 2.60
CA HIS A 21 -7.40 -9.73 1.48
C HIS A 21 -8.81 -10.18 1.87
N SER A 22 -8.95 -11.05 2.87
CA SER A 22 -10.24 -11.57 3.33
C SER A 22 -10.92 -10.69 4.40
N PHE A 23 -10.32 -9.55 4.75
CA PHE A 23 -11.11 -8.41 5.21
C PHE A 23 -11.89 -7.86 4.00
N GLU A 24 -12.94 -8.56 3.61
CA GLU A 24 -14.01 -7.96 2.83
C GLU A 24 -14.39 -6.67 3.54
N TYR A 25 -14.20 -5.56 2.84
CA TYR A 25 -14.69 -4.27 3.24
C TYR A 25 -16.18 -4.43 3.51
N ARG A 26 -16.60 -4.61 4.77
CA ARG A 26 -18.01 -4.55 5.11
C ARG A 26 -18.46 -3.15 4.71
N LYS A 27 -19.13 -3.04 3.56
CA LYS A 27 -19.78 -1.79 3.16
C LYS A 27 -20.65 -1.39 4.34
N THR A 28 -20.39 -0.21 4.91
CA THR A 28 -21.30 0.30 5.92
C THR A 28 -22.65 0.54 5.26
N LEU A 29 -23.73 0.46 6.04
CA LEU A 29 -25.09 0.68 5.54
C LEU A 29 -25.21 2.00 4.75
N ASP A 30 -24.46 3.03 5.18
CA ASP A 30 -24.40 4.32 4.49
C ASP A 30 -23.74 4.22 3.11
N MET A 31 -22.68 3.42 2.94
CA MET A 31 -22.00 3.25 1.66
C MET A 31 -22.93 2.62 0.62
N GLU A 32 -23.74 1.65 1.02
CA GLU A 32 -24.72 1.02 0.13
C GLU A 32 -25.76 2.04 -0.37
N VAL A 33 -26.32 2.84 0.56
CA VAL A 33 -27.27 3.90 0.21
C VAL A 33 -26.62 4.92 -0.73
N LEU A 34 -25.40 5.35 -0.43
CA LEU A 34 -24.68 6.34 -1.23
C LEU A 34 -24.30 5.83 -2.63
N ASP A 35 -23.88 4.56 -2.75
CA ASP A 35 -23.58 3.92 -4.03
C ASP A 35 -24.82 3.92 -4.94
N VAL A 36 -25.97 3.50 -4.41
CA VAL A 36 -27.26 3.48 -5.13
C VAL A 36 -27.73 4.90 -5.46
N MET A 37 -27.56 5.86 -4.55
CA MET A 37 -27.90 7.26 -4.83
C MET A 37 -27.04 7.82 -5.97
N LYS A 38 -25.75 7.48 -6.02
CA LYS A 38 -24.84 7.92 -7.08
C LYS A 38 -25.18 7.27 -8.43
N SER A 39 -25.51 5.98 -8.46
CA SER A 39 -25.90 5.31 -9.70
C SER A 39 -27.19 5.92 -10.26
N ILE A 40 -28.24 6.07 -9.44
CA ILE A 40 -29.52 6.66 -9.86
C ILE A 40 -29.35 8.12 -10.29
N LYS A 41 -28.53 8.92 -9.58
CA LYS A 41 -28.23 10.30 -9.99
C LYS A 41 -27.60 10.36 -11.38
N THR A 42 -26.74 9.39 -11.70
CA THR A 42 -26.06 9.32 -13.00
C THR A 42 -27.05 9.00 -14.12
N PHE A 43 -28.04 8.15 -13.88
CA PHE A 43 -29.04 7.77 -14.87
C PHE A 43 -30.21 8.77 -15.01
N LYS A 44 -30.84 9.14 -13.89
CA LYS A 44 -32.06 9.97 -13.84
C LYS A 44 -31.81 11.45 -13.56
N GLY A 45 -30.60 11.83 -13.15
CA GLY A 45 -30.25 13.21 -12.79
C GLY A 45 -30.82 13.70 -11.45
N THR A 46 -31.58 12.86 -10.73
CA THR A 46 -32.23 13.21 -9.46
C THR A 46 -31.80 12.30 -8.33
N LEU A 47 -31.77 12.86 -7.11
CA LEU A 47 -31.56 12.11 -5.86
C LEU A 47 -32.88 11.67 -5.21
N ASP A 48 -34.00 12.19 -5.71
CA ASP A 48 -35.32 11.99 -5.13
C ASP A 48 -36.00 10.78 -5.78
N TRP A 49 -35.90 9.63 -5.12
CA TRP A 49 -36.45 8.36 -5.56
C TRP A 49 -37.96 8.33 -5.42
N TYR A 50 -38.52 9.07 -4.47
CA TYR A 50 -39.97 9.21 -4.33
C TYR A 50 -40.58 9.84 -5.58
N LYS A 51 -39.92 10.87 -6.15
CA LYS A 51 -40.34 11.46 -7.42
C LYS A 51 -40.26 10.49 -8.60
N ILE A 52 -39.27 9.60 -8.63
CA ILE A 52 -39.15 8.58 -9.68
C ILE A 52 -40.35 7.62 -9.66
N PHE A 53 -40.79 7.22 -8.46
CA PHE A 53 -41.91 6.30 -8.29
C PHE A 53 -43.27 7.00 -8.11
N ASN A 54 -43.35 8.32 -8.26
CA ASN A 54 -44.54 9.14 -8.00
C ASN A 54 -45.15 8.88 -6.60
N LEU A 55 -44.28 8.83 -5.59
CA LEU A 55 -44.62 8.63 -4.18
C LEU A 55 -44.36 9.91 -3.37
N THR A 56 -44.97 9.98 -2.19
CA THR A 56 -44.60 10.95 -1.15
C THR A 56 -43.55 10.35 -0.22
N SER A 57 -42.81 11.19 0.52
CA SER A 57 -41.82 10.73 1.50
C SER A 57 -42.43 9.91 2.64
N ASP A 58 -43.74 10.03 2.87
CA ASP A 58 -44.48 9.33 3.93
C ASP A 58 -45.14 8.03 3.43
N ALA A 59 -44.88 7.63 2.18
CA ALA A 59 -45.50 6.45 1.58
C ALA A 59 -45.22 5.18 2.39
N ASN A 60 -46.25 4.33 2.55
CA ASN A 60 -46.11 3.06 3.25
C ASN A 60 -45.34 2.04 2.38
N LYS A 61 -44.74 1.02 3.00
CA LYS A 61 -44.06 -0.09 2.31
C LYS A 61 -44.93 -0.75 1.24
N LYS A 62 -46.24 -0.88 1.50
CA LYS A 62 -47.20 -1.45 0.53
C LYS A 62 -47.31 -0.59 -0.73
N ASP A 63 -47.30 0.73 -0.57
CA ASP A 63 -47.39 1.68 -1.69
C ASP A 63 -46.09 1.69 -2.49
N ILE A 64 -44.94 1.62 -1.81
CA ILE A 64 -43.62 1.48 -2.44
C ILE A 64 -43.57 0.22 -3.32
N ILE A 65 -44.00 -0.93 -2.79
CA ILE A 65 -44.03 -2.19 -3.55
C ILE A 65 -44.98 -2.08 -4.75
N ARG A 66 -46.16 -1.47 -4.57
CA ARG A 66 -47.14 -1.28 -5.64
C ARG A 66 -46.59 -0.38 -6.75
N ALA A 67 -46.01 0.75 -6.39
CA ALA A 67 -45.41 1.68 -7.34
C ALA A 67 -44.26 1.04 -8.11
N TYR A 68 -43.38 0.28 -7.43
CA TYR A 68 -42.32 -0.45 -8.09
C TYR A 68 -42.86 -1.51 -9.07
N ARG A 69 -43.89 -2.27 -8.70
CA ARG A 69 -44.51 -3.25 -9.61
C ARG A 69 -45.12 -2.58 -10.84
N THR A 70 -45.69 -1.38 -10.70
CA THR A 70 -46.21 -0.62 -11.84
C THR A 70 -45.07 -0.08 -12.70
N TYR A 71 -44.03 0.47 -12.09
CA TYR A 71 -42.83 0.93 -12.79
C TYR A 71 -42.15 -0.21 -13.58
N SER A 72 -41.91 -1.34 -12.92
CA SER A 72 -41.28 -2.52 -13.50
C SER A 72 -42.09 -3.08 -14.68
N ARG A 73 -43.42 -3.16 -14.57
CA ARG A 73 -44.25 -3.62 -15.69
C ARG A 73 -44.14 -2.76 -16.94
N ASN A 74 -43.88 -1.46 -16.79
CA ASN A 74 -43.82 -0.52 -17.89
C ASN A 74 -42.41 -0.34 -18.45
N ASN A 75 -41.37 -0.48 -17.61
CA ASN A 75 -39.99 -0.11 -17.95
C ASN A 75 -39.01 -1.30 -17.85
N HIS A 76 -39.50 -2.55 -17.88
CA HIS A 76 -38.62 -3.72 -17.87
C HIS A 76 -37.78 -3.76 -19.15
N PRO A 77 -36.45 -3.99 -19.08
CA PRO A 77 -35.58 -4.01 -20.26
C PRO A 77 -36.06 -5.03 -21.32
N ASP A 78 -36.53 -6.21 -20.92
CA ASP A 78 -37.05 -7.24 -21.86
C ASP A 78 -38.27 -6.80 -22.69
N LYS A 79 -39.01 -5.77 -22.25
CA LYS A 79 -40.16 -5.26 -23.01
C LYS A 79 -39.77 -4.18 -24.02
N LEU A 80 -38.56 -3.65 -23.90
CA LEU A 80 -38.04 -2.62 -24.77
C LEU A 80 -37.24 -3.33 -25.87
N ASP A 81 -37.62 -3.12 -27.13
CA ASP A 81 -36.87 -3.67 -28.27
C ASP A 81 -35.62 -2.82 -28.55
N ILE A 82 -34.72 -2.79 -27.56
CA ILE A 82 -33.48 -2.00 -27.54
C ILE A 82 -32.31 -2.99 -27.49
N LYS A 83 -31.26 -2.73 -28.27
CA LYS A 83 -30.10 -3.63 -28.41
C LYS A 83 -28.78 -2.86 -28.28
N GLY A 84 -27.72 -3.56 -27.89
CA GLY A 84 -26.37 -3.00 -27.76
C GLY A 84 -26.18 -2.25 -26.43
N GLU A 85 -25.29 -1.26 -26.43
CA GLU A 85 -24.87 -0.52 -25.23
C GLU A 85 -26.04 0.16 -24.49
N GLU A 86 -27.08 0.57 -25.22
CA GLU A 86 -28.27 1.18 -24.63
C GLU A 86 -29.09 0.17 -23.80
N TYR A 87 -29.12 -1.11 -24.21
CA TYR A 87 -29.75 -2.18 -23.44
C TYR A 87 -29.02 -2.38 -22.10
N ASP A 88 -27.69 -2.48 -22.14
CA ASP A 88 -26.87 -2.66 -20.93
C ASP A 88 -27.04 -1.50 -19.95
N ARG A 89 -27.15 -0.27 -20.46
CA ARG A 89 -27.44 0.92 -19.65
C ARG A 89 -28.80 0.84 -18.97
N LEU A 90 -29.85 0.41 -19.69
CA LEU A 90 -31.20 0.27 -19.14
C LEU A 90 -31.29 -0.85 -18.11
N VAL A 91 -30.57 -1.95 -18.32
CA VAL A 91 -30.44 -3.03 -17.33
C VAL A 91 -29.81 -2.49 -16.04
N ALA A 92 -28.66 -1.81 -16.14
CA ALA A 92 -27.97 -1.25 -14.98
C ALA A 92 -28.82 -0.19 -14.24
N GLU A 93 -29.58 0.62 -14.99
CA GLU A 93 -30.53 1.58 -14.42
C GLU A 93 -31.66 0.85 -13.67
N TYR A 94 -32.26 -0.17 -14.29
CA TYR A 94 -33.34 -0.95 -13.71
C TYR A 94 -32.89 -1.68 -12.43
N GLU A 95 -31.71 -2.30 -12.44
CA GLU A 95 -31.10 -2.92 -11.27
C GLU A 95 -30.89 -1.92 -10.13
N SER A 96 -30.34 -0.74 -10.45
CA SER A 96 -30.13 0.33 -9.47
C SER A 96 -31.45 0.77 -8.82
N LEU A 97 -32.53 0.89 -9.61
CA LEU A 97 -33.86 1.22 -9.11
C LEU A 97 -34.45 0.09 -8.25
N GLY A 98 -34.18 -1.17 -8.60
CA GLY A 98 -34.52 -2.33 -7.77
C GLY A 98 -33.85 -2.26 -6.39
N SER A 99 -32.56 -1.95 -6.34
CA SER A 99 -31.81 -1.75 -5.10
C SER A 99 -32.37 -0.58 -4.27
N ALA A 100 -32.72 0.54 -4.91
CA ALA A 100 -33.34 1.66 -4.22
C ALA A 100 -34.68 1.29 -3.56
N VAL A 101 -35.50 0.46 -4.23
CA VAL A 101 -36.73 -0.04 -3.62
C VAL A 101 -36.45 -0.97 -2.45
N GLY A 102 -35.38 -1.76 -2.50
CA GLY A 102 -34.88 -2.52 -1.35
C GLY A 102 -34.61 -1.61 -0.15
N ILE A 103 -33.85 -0.53 -0.38
CA ILE A 103 -33.52 0.48 0.64
C ILE A 103 -34.77 1.18 1.19
N LEU A 104 -35.72 1.59 0.33
CA LEU A 104 -36.94 2.28 0.74
C LEU A 104 -37.89 1.40 1.57
N LYS A 105 -37.81 0.07 1.42
CA LYS A 105 -38.63 -0.89 2.19
C LYS A 105 -38.03 -1.19 3.57
N ASP A 106 -36.73 -0.98 3.74
CA ASP A 106 -36.01 -1.26 4.98
C ASP A 106 -36.15 -0.07 5.94
N ASP A 107 -36.55 -0.35 7.18
CA ASP A 107 -36.77 0.68 8.21
C ASP A 107 -35.47 1.34 8.70
N ILE A 108 -34.33 0.67 8.52
CA ILE A 108 -33.02 1.16 8.94
C ILE A 108 -32.37 1.98 7.82
N LEU A 109 -32.50 1.53 6.58
CA LEU A 109 -31.86 2.18 5.43
C LEU A 109 -32.64 3.40 4.92
N ARG A 110 -33.98 3.38 5.00
CA ARG A 110 -34.82 4.50 4.54
C ARG A 110 -34.52 5.83 5.25
N PRO A 111 -34.39 5.90 6.60
CA PRO A 111 -34.03 7.15 7.28
C PRO A 111 -32.64 7.67 6.87
N ARG A 112 -31.69 6.77 6.58
CA ARG A 112 -30.35 7.14 6.08
C ARG A 112 -30.44 7.73 4.69
N TYR A 113 -31.24 7.12 3.82
CA TYR A 113 -31.55 7.69 2.52
C TYR A 113 -32.18 9.09 2.65
N ASP A 114 -33.20 9.26 3.48
CA ASP A 114 -33.85 10.56 3.70
C ASP A 114 -32.89 11.63 4.24
N TYR A 115 -31.97 11.23 5.12
CA TYR A 115 -30.89 12.07 5.60
C TYR A 115 -30.01 12.59 4.44
N PHE A 116 -29.52 11.70 3.58
CA PHE A 116 -28.66 12.08 2.45
C PHE A 116 -29.44 12.79 1.33
N ARG A 117 -30.72 12.48 1.15
CA ARG A 117 -31.60 13.16 0.19
C ARG A 117 -31.78 14.63 0.56
N THR A 118 -31.98 14.92 1.84
CA THR A 118 -32.20 16.29 2.34
C THR A 118 -30.91 17.09 2.49
N ARG A 119 -29.81 16.45 2.93
CA ARG A 119 -28.53 17.13 3.17
C ARG A 119 -27.55 17.07 1.99
N GLY A 120 -27.86 16.26 0.98
CA GLY A 120 -26.97 15.99 -0.15
C GLY A 120 -26.00 14.84 0.11
N ILE A 121 -25.42 14.34 -0.99
CA ILE A 121 -24.38 13.31 -0.94
C ILE A 121 -23.07 13.96 -0.46
N PRO A 122 -22.45 13.44 0.61
CA PRO A 122 -21.14 13.91 1.03
C PRO A 122 -20.10 13.67 -0.07
N ILE A 123 -19.29 14.69 -0.36
CA ILE A 123 -18.28 14.64 -1.42
C ILE A 123 -17.05 13.89 -0.89
N TRP A 124 -17.12 12.56 -0.81
CA TRP A 124 -15.97 11.72 -0.45
C TRP A 124 -15.04 11.43 -1.64
N ASP A 125 -15.44 11.81 -2.86
CA ASP A 125 -14.75 11.49 -4.11
C ASP A 125 -13.49 12.34 -4.33
N ARG A 126 -12.65 12.49 -3.29
CA ARG A 126 -11.23 12.80 -3.50
C ARG A 126 -10.51 11.51 -3.82
N LYS A 127 -10.71 10.99 -5.04
CA LYS A 127 -9.66 10.22 -5.70
C LYS A 127 -8.48 11.18 -5.84
N THR A 128 -7.52 11.10 -4.92
CA THR A 128 -6.29 11.89 -5.03
C THR A 128 -5.52 11.39 -6.24
N LYS A 129 -5.59 12.14 -7.33
CA LYS A 129 -4.84 11.88 -8.55
C LYS A 129 -3.35 12.10 -8.25
N LEU A 130 -2.59 11.04 -8.00
CA LEU A 130 -1.14 11.09 -8.18
C LEU A 130 -0.88 11.13 -9.70
N SER A 131 -0.98 12.32 -10.29
CA SER A 131 -1.00 12.49 -11.76
C SER A 131 0.25 11.98 -12.47
N ARG A 132 1.33 11.71 -11.73
CA ARG A 132 2.62 11.32 -12.30
C ARG A 132 2.68 9.87 -12.79
N PHE A 133 1.84 8.96 -12.27
CA PHE A 133 1.98 7.53 -12.56
C PHE A 133 0.72 6.85 -13.11
N GLY A 134 -0.40 7.57 -13.29
CA GLY A 134 -1.63 6.99 -13.85
C GLY A 134 -2.27 5.88 -13.00
N ILE A 135 -1.82 5.70 -11.76
CA ILE A 135 -2.31 4.67 -10.85
C ILE A 135 -3.47 5.22 -10.04
N TYR A 136 -4.63 4.57 -10.15
CA TYR A 136 -5.79 4.84 -9.30
C TYR A 136 -5.64 4.07 -7.99
N TYR A 137 -5.36 4.75 -6.89
CA TYR A 137 -5.48 4.19 -5.55
C TYR A 137 -6.60 4.91 -4.80
N GLY A 138 -7.66 4.19 -4.45
CA GLY A 138 -8.59 4.63 -3.43
C GLY A 138 -7.88 4.56 -2.08
N PHE A 139 -7.26 5.66 -1.67
CA PHE A 139 -6.45 5.68 -0.46
C PHE A 139 -7.35 5.82 0.78
N TYR A 140 -8.00 4.72 1.17
CA TYR A 140 -8.49 4.60 2.54
C TYR A 140 -7.28 4.36 3.43
N ILE A 141 -6.77 5.42 4.07
CA ILE A 141 -5.84 5.28 5.19
C ILE A 141 -6.65 4.71 6.36
N TRP A 142 -6.81 3.40 6.37
CA TRP A 142 -7.21 2.76 7.60
C TRP A 142 -6.06 2.91 8.58
N TRP A 143 -6.32 3.45 9.76
CA TRP A 143 -5.29 3.70 10.76
C TRP A 143 -4.41 2.47 11.06
N TYR A 144 -4.93 1.25 10.89
CA TYR A 144 -4.13 0.02 11.00
C TYR A 144 -2.97 -0.05 9.98
N GLN A 145 -3.13 0.48 8.77
CA GLN A 145 -2.05 0.54 7.76
C GLN A 145 -0.95 1.54 8.18
N VAL A 146 -1.33 2.64 8.83
CA VAL A 146 -0.38 3.61 9.41
C VAL A 146 0.39 2.96 10.57
N TYR A 147 -0.29 2.19 11.42
CA TYR A 147 0.36 1.46 12.52
C TYR A 147 1.26 0.32 12.01
N MET A 148 0.93 -0.31 10.89
CA MET A 148 1.73 -1.39 10.30
C MET A 148 2.92 -0.88 9.47
N ALA A 149 2.87 0.34 8.93
CA ALA A 149 3.95 0.92 8.14
C ALA A 149 5.34 0.87 8.83
N PRO A 150 5.52 1.29 10.10
CA PRO A 150 6.81 1.19 10.77
C PRO A 150 7.28 -0.25 10.94
N PHE A 151 6.36 -1.21 11.15
CA PHE A 151 6.71 -2.63 11.24
C PHE A 151 7.21 -3.19 9.90
N VAL A 152 6.53 -2.85 8.79
CA VAL A 152 6.95 -3.25 7.44
C VAL A 152 8.30 -2.64 7.08
N LEU A 153 8.51 -1.35 7.36
CA LEU A 153 9.79 -0.68 7.12
C LEU A 153 10.92 -1.32 7.93
N LEU A 154 10.65 -1.67 9.18
CA LEU A 154 11.59 -2.37 10.05
C LEU A 154 11.94 -3.77 9.50
N LEU A 155 10.96 -4.52 8.99
CA LEU A 155 11.22 -5.80 8.33
C LEU A 155 12.06 -5.65 7.07
N LEU A 156 11.72 -4.68 6.21
CA LEU A 156 12.49 -4.38 4.98
C LEU A 156 13.93 -3.95 5.31
N TRP A 157 14.12 -3.19 6.39
CA TRP A 157 15.44 -2.80 6.84
C TRP A 157 16.24 -4.01 7.37
N ALA A 158 15.61 -4.88 8.16
CA ALA A 158 16.25 -6.08 8.69
C ALA A 158 16.62 -7.09 7.58
N THR A 159 15.76 -7.26 6.56
CA THR A 159 16.06 -8.10 5.40
C THR A 159 17.16 -7.49 4.55
N GLY A 160 17.16 -6.18 4.33
CA GLY A 160 18.22 -5.46 3.64
C GLY A 160 19.58 -5.63 4.31
N ASP A 161 19.66 -5.44 5.63
CA ASP A 161 20.88 -5.66 6.43
C ASP A 161 21.38 -7.11 6.31
N TYR A 162 20.46 -8.09 6.37
CA TYR A 162 20.84 -9.49 6.23
C TYR A 162 21.36 -9.84 4.83
N ILE A 163 20.72 -9.34 3.77
CA ILE A 163 21.19 -9.51 2.39
C ILE A 163 22.56 -8.84 2.20
N PHE A 164 22.75 -7.64 2.74
CA PHE A 164 24.03 -6.94 2.69
C PHE A 164 25.14 -7.78 3.34
N GLN A 165 24.91 -8.36 4.51
CA GLN A 165 25.87 -9.25 5.17
C GLN A 165 26.25 -10.47 4.33
N ILE A 166 25.28 -11.08 3.61
CA ILE A 166 25.54 -12.21 2.71
C ILE A 166 26.43 -11.77 1.54
N ILE A 167 26.05 -10.68 0.88
CA ILE A 167 26.80 -10.15 -0.27
C ILE A 167 28.23 -9.81 0.17
N TYR A 168 28.36 -9.09 1.29
CA TYR A 168 29.64 -8.67 1.84
C TYR A 168 30.54 -9.87 2.16
N TYR A 169 30.00 -10.91 2.82
CA TYR A 169 30.74 -12.15 3.09
C TYR A 169 31.19 -12.86 1.82
N ASN A 170 30.31 -13.01 0.82
CA ASN A 170 30.65 -13.67 -0.44
C ASN A 170 31.72 -12.92 -1.22
N LEU A 171 31.66 -11.58 -1.24
CA LEU A 171 32.69 -10.75 -1.86
C LEU A 171 34.04 -10.89 -1.13
N ALA A 172 34.04 -10.92 0.20
CA ALA A 172 35.26 -11.14 0.99
C ALA A 172 35.90 -12.50 0.69
N GLN A 173 35.10 -13.58 0.62
CA GLN A 173 35.58 -14.91 0.27
C GLN A 173 36.13 -14.96 -1.16
N ASN A 174 35.45 -14.33 -2.12
CA ASN A 174 35.96 -14.22 -3.49
C ASN A 174 37.27 -13.44 -3.57
N ALA A 175 37.48 -12.43 -2.73
CA ALA A 175 38.74 -11.70 -2.66
C ALA A 175 39.89 -12.59 -2.16
N LEU A 176 39.63 -13.44 -1.17
CA LEU A 176 40.60 -14.43 -0.65
C LEU A 176 40.98 -15.45 -1.73
N VAL A 177 39.99 -16.04 -2.41
CA VAL A 177 40.22 -17.07 -3.46
C VAL A 177 41.01 -16.50 -4.64
N ASN A 178 40.73 -15.26 -5.03
CA ASN A 178 41.42 -14.61 -6.14
C ASN A 178 42.81 -14.05 -5.76
N GLY A 179 43.26 -14.23 -4.52
CA GLY A 179 44.55 -13.74 -4.05
C GLY A 179 44.73 -12.22 -4.18
N LYS A 180 43.63 -11.45 -4.24
CA LYS A 180 43.71 -9.99 -4.32
C LYS A 180 44.31 -9.47 -3.02
N LYS A 181 45.45 -8.79 -3.12
CA LYS A 181 46.00 -8.02 -2.00
C LYS A 181 44.96 -7.00 -1.57
N VAL A 182 44.83 -6.79 -0.27
CA VAL A 182 43.97 -5.78 0.35
C VAL A 182 44.15 -4.46 -0.41
N ASP A 183 43.14 -4.05 -1.16
CA ASP A 183 43.09 -2.76 -1.82
C ASP A 183 42.92 -1.70 -0.72
N ARG A 184 44.01 -1.35 -0.03
CA ARG A 184 44.04 -0.16 0.85
C ARG A 184 43.91 1.02 -0.09
N PHE A 185 42.71 1.56 -0.24
CA PHE A 185 42.50 2.74 -1.05
C PHE A 185 42.24 3.95 -0.15
N PRO A 186 43.08 5.00 -0.24
CA PRO A 186 44.35 5.07 -0.97
C PRO A 186 45.47 4.31 -0.23
N PRO A 187 46.48 3.79 -0.94
CA PRO A 187 47.64 3.19 -0.30
C PRO A 187 48.39 4.30 0.46
N SER A 188 48.77 4.05 1.72
CA SER A 188 49.16 5.11 2.68
C SER A 188 50.37 5.93 2.24
N ASP A 189 51.20 5.34 1.37
CA ASP A 189 52.35 5.90 0.68
C ASP A 189 51.99 6.96 -0.40
N GLN A 190 50.71 7.07 -0.80
CA GLN A 190 50.24 7.99 -1.84
C GLN A 190 49.30 9.10 -1.32
N ILE A 191 49.16 9.22 0.00
CA ILE A 191 48.41 10.31 0.64
C ILE A 191 49.31 11.54 0.67
N ILE A 192 49.18 12.42 -0.32
CA ILE A 192 49.81 13.75 -0.27
C ILE A 192 48.97 14.60 0.69
N PRO A 193 49.49 15.05 1.85
CA PRO A 193 48.75 15.95 2.72
C PRO A 193 48.52 17.26 1.96
N VAL A 194 47.26 17.68 1.84
CA VAL A 194 46.90 18.98 1.26
C VAL A 194 47.42 20.06 2.20
N LYS A 195 48.58 20.64 1.86
CA LYS A 195 49.09 21.84 2.53
C LYS A 195 48.37 23.06 1.95
N GLY A 196 48.20 24.11 2.74
CA GLY A 196 47.49 25.34 2.34
C GLY A 196 48.05 26.04 1.09
N ASN A 197 49.24 25.66 0.63
CA ASN A 197 49.94 26.23 -0.53
C ASN A 197 50.08 25.22 -1.70
N SER A 198 49.19 24.23 -1.80
CA SER A 198 49.19 23.26 -2.92
C SER A 198 49.06 23.98 -4.27
N THR A 199 49.85 23.58 -5.27
CA THR A 199 49.81 24.21 -6.60
C THR A 199 48.51 23.79 -7.33
N ILE A 200 47.93 24.66 -8.17
CA ILE A 200 46.68 24.38 -8.92
C ILE A 200 46.74 23.03 -9.66
N LYS A 201 47.90 22.69 -10.23
CA LYS A 201 48.13 21.40 -10.91
C LYS A 201 48.01 20.20 -9.97
N GLU A 202 48.40 20.32 -8.70
CA GLU A 202 48.28 19.24 -7.71
C GLU A 202 46.81 19.02 -7.32
N LEU A 203 46.03 20.10 -7.22
CA LEU A 203 44.59 20.05 -6.96
C LEU A 203 43.81 19.42 -8.13
N GLU A 204 44.19 19.71 -9.38
CA GLU A 204 43.58 19.08 -10.56
C GLU A 204 43.84 17.57 -10.63
N VAL A 205 45.06 17.14 -10.31
CA VAL A 205 45.41 15.70 -10.24
C VAL A 205 44.62 14.99 -9.14
N GLN A 206 44.40 15.64 -8.00
CA GLN A 206 43.55 15.10 -6.93
C GLN A 206 42.07 15.05 -7.34
N LEU A 207 41.56 16.08 -8.02
CA LEU A 207 40.19 16.13 -8.50
C LEU A 207 39.91 15.04 -9.55
N ASP A 208 40.82 14.82 -10.49
CA ASP A 208 40.71 13.74 -11.48
C ASP A 208 40.76 12.36 -10.82
N ARG A 209 41.56 12.20 -9.75
CA ARG A 209 41.59 10.98 -8.92
C ARG A 209 40.27 10.73 -8.20
N VAL A 210 39.65 11.77 -7.64
CA VAL A 210 38.32 11.68 -7.00
C VAL A 210 37.21 11.37 -8.01
N LYS A 211 37.34 11.86 -9.25
CA LYS A 211 36.40 11.53 -10.33
C LYS A 211 36.55 10.09 -10.84
N LYS A 212 37.77 9.55 -10.84
CA LYS A 212 38.07 8.15 -11.22
C LYS A 212 37.76 7.13 -10.12
N LEU A 213 37.56 7.58 -8.88
CA LEU A 213 37.10 6.75 -7.78
C LEU A 213 35.69 6.25 -8.07
N ASP A 214 35.59 4.97 -8.42
CA ASP A 214 34.33 4.26 -8.52
C ASP A 214 33.73 4.17 -7.12
N ARG A 215 32.80 5.09 -6.80
CA ARG A 215 32.21 5.27 -5.46
C ARG A 215 31.63 3.97 -4.91
N PHE A 216 31.19 3.06 -5.78
CA PHE A 216 30.70 1.75 -5.39
C PHE A 216 31.80 0.81 -4.91
N LYS A 217 33.00 0.84 -5.51
CA LYS A 217 34.12 0.00 -5.07
C LYS A 217 34.62 0.37 -3.68
N VAL A 218 34.63 1.67 -3.36
CA VAL A 218 35.03 2.17 -2.04
C VAL A 218 34.13 1.61 -0.93
N LEU A 219 32.84 1.46 -1.21
CA LEU A 219 31.86 0.95 -0.24
C LEU A 219 32.08 -0.53 0.13
N PHE A 220 32.82 -1.29 -0.69
CA PHE A 220 33.06 -2.72 -0.51
C PHE A 220 34.55 -3.04 -0.34
N LEU A 221 35.39 -2.08 0.03
CA LEU A 221 36.79 -2.35 0.37
C LEU A 221 36.87 -3.18 1.66
N PHE A 222 37.72 -4.20 1.64
CA PHE A 222 38.00 -5.05 2.79
C PHE A 222 39.32 -4.59 3.39
N GLU A 223 39.36 -4.22 4.67
CA GLU A 223 40.64 -4.03 5.39
C GLU A 223 41.30 -5.39 5.67
N ASP A 224 40.50 -6.39 6.01
CA ASP A 224 40.90 -7.79 6.16
C ASP A 224 39.74 -8.71 5.76
N PRO A 225 39.76 -9.31 4.56
CA PRO A 225 38.72 -10.22 4.10
C PRO A 225 38.52 -11.45 5.00
N ALA A 226 39.56 -11.91 5.69
CA ALA A 226 39.48 -13.08 6.57
C ALA A 226 38.74 -12.78 7.87
N SER A 227 38.73 -11.52 8.30
CA SER A 227 37.98 -11.06 9.48
C SER A 227 36.47 -10.97 9.26
N VAL A 228 36.01 -11.04 8.00
CA VAL A 228 34.60 -10.85 7.64
C VAL A 228 33.75 -12.05 8.08
N PRO A 229 32.86 -11.90 9.08
CA PRO A 229 32.18 -13.06 9.64
C PRO A 229 30.96 -13.43 8.82
N LYS A 230 30.61 -14.72 8.86
CA LYS A 230 29.44 -15.25 8.16
C LYS A 230 28.15 -14.56 8.61
N ALA A 231 27.24 -14.31 7.66
CA ALA A 231 25.93 -13.76 7.93
C ALA A 231 25.17 -14.62 8.95
N SER A 232 24.60 -13.97 9.97
CA SER A 232 23.83 -14.62 11.04
C SER A 232 22.73 -13.68 11.54
N PHE A 233 21.60 -14.26 11.95
CA PHE A 233 20.46 -13.51 12.48
C PHE A 233 20.82 -12.68 13.72
N ASP A 234 21.72 -13.16 14.56
CA ASP A 234 22.17 -12.45 15.77
C ASP A 234 22.95 -11.17 15.45
N ARG A 235 23.41 -11.03 14.21
CA ARG A 235 24.19 -9.87 13.75
C ARG A 235 23.31 -8.81 13.09
N ILE A 236 22.04 -9.08 12.86
CA ILE A 236 21.10 -8.05 12.38
C ILE A 236 21.09 -6.91 13.39
N VAL A 237 21.28 -5.67 12.93
CA VAL A 237 21.42 -4.48 13.80
C VAL A 237 20.25 -4.36 14.78
N LEU A 238 19.04 -4.61 14.29
CA LEU A 238 17.83 -4.62 15.10
C LEU A 238 17.88 -5.66 16.23
N VAL A 239 18.30 -6.89 15.94
CA VAL A 239 18.37 -7.98 16.93
C VAL A 239 19.41 -7.65 18.00
N ARG A 240 20.57 -7.09 17.60
CA ARG A 240 21.59 -6.62 18.54
C ARG A 240 21.07 -5.51 19.44
N PHE A 241 20.35 -4.55 18.87
CA PHE A 241 19.74 -3.45 19.61
C PHE A 241 18.72 -3.98 20.64
N LEU A 242 17.81 -4.86 20.23
CA LEU A 242 16.80 -5.46 21.11
C LEU A 242 17.44 -6.28 22.22
N LYS A 243 18.45 -7.10 21.91
CA LYS A 243 19.19 -7.88 22.91
C LYS A 243 19.86 -6.97 23.95
N LYS A 244 20.47 -5.86 23.53
CA LYS A 244 21.07 -4.86 24.43
C LYS A 244 20.03 -4.20 25.35
N GLN A 245 18.85 -3.86 24.81
CA GLN A 245 17.75 -3.29 25.58
C GLN A 245 17.15 -4.29 26.60
N LEU A 246 17.08 -5.57 26.23
CA LEU A 246 16.62 -6.62 27.16
C LEU A 246 17.61 -6.86 28.29
N LEU A 247 18.91 -6.95 27.98
CA LEU A 247 19.97 -7.15 28.98
C LEU A 247 20.09 -5.98 29.97
N THR A 248 19.87 -4.75 29.52
CA THR A 248 19.86 -3.57 30.40
C THR A 248 18.65 -3.55 31.33
N LYS A 249 17.49 -4.05 30.88
CA LYS A 249 16.29 -4.20 31.74
C LYS A 249 16.43 -5.31 32.77
N THR A 250 17.12 -6.42 32.46
CA THR A 250 17.32 -7.51 33.42
C THR A 250 18.26 -7.10 34.55
N ASN A 251 19.34 -6.37 34.25
CA ASN A 251 20.26 -5.90 35.30
C ASN A 251 19.60 -4.90 36.26
N LYS A 252 18.69 -4.05 35.78
CA LYS A 252 17.98 -3.07 36.62
C LYS A 252 16.91 -3.68 37.55
N LYS A 253 16.59 -4.98 37.42
CA LYS A 253 15.62 -5.69 38.27
C LYS A 253 16.28 -6.50 39.39
N VAL A 254 17.60 -6.59 39.39
CA VAL A 254 18.40 -7.37 40.35
C VAL A 254 19.00 -6.46 41.44
N ASP A 255 18.90 -5.14 41.27
CA ASP A 255 19.17 -4.10 42.27
C ASP A 255 17.85 -3.58 42.88
#